data_AF-A0A8S0FCP8-F1
#
_entry.id   AF-A0A8S0FCP8-F1
#
_cell.length_a   1.000
_cell.length_b   1.000
_cell.length_c   1.000
_cell.angle_alpha   90.00
_cell.angle_beta   90.00
_cell.angle_gamma   90.00
#
_symmetry.space_group_name_H-M   'P 1'
#
loop_
_entity.id
_entity.type
_entity.pdbx_description
1 polymer ?
#
loop_
_entity_poly.entity_id
_entity_poly.type
_entity_poly.pdbx_seq_one_letter_code
_entity_poly.pdbx_strand_id
1 'polypeptide(L)'
;MPITANFREGLNVLQYFISTHGARKGLADTALKTANSGYLTRRLVDVAQDLVVTEDDCGTHEGIMMTPVIEGGDVKEPLRDRVLGRVTAEDVLKPGTADILVPRNTLLHEQWCDLLEENSVDAVKVRSVVSCDTDFGVCAHCYGRDLARGHIINKGEAIGVIAAQSIPTVNRVHS
;
A
#
# COMPACT_ATOMS: atom_id res chain seq x y z
N MET A 1 0.31 -38.92 -13.88
CA MET A 1 -0.96 -39.67 -13.79
C MET A 1 -1.89 -38.90 -12.85
N PRO A 2 -3.08 -38.47 -13.28
CA PRO A 2 -4.02 -37.75 -12.43
C PRO A 2 -4.61 -38.65 -11.33
N ILE A 3 -4.93 -38.08 -10.17
CA ILE A 3 -5.63 -38.76 -9.07
C ILE A 3 -7.13 -38.73 -9.40
N THR A 4 -7.74 -39.90 -9.59
CA THR A 4 -9.15 -40.05 -10.00
C THR A 4 -10.09 -40.32 -8.83
N ALA A 5 -9.57 -40.74 -7.68
CA ALA A 5 -10.35 -40.99 -6.46
C ALA A 5 -10.37 -39.75 -5.55
N ASN A 6 -11.46 -39.57 -4.79
CA ASN A 6 -11.56 -38.51 -3.79
C ASN A 6 -11.27 -39.03 -2.36
N PHE A 7 -11.11 -38.12 -1.39
CA PHE A 7 -10.78 -38.48 0.00
C PHE A 7 -11.86 -39.34 0.70
N ARG A 8 -13.11 -39.33 0.23
CA ARG A 8 -14.20 -40.17 0.77
C ARG A 8 -14.15 -41.59 0.24
N GLU A 9 -13.78 -41.77 -1.02
CA GLU A 9 -13.61 -43.07 -1.68
C GLU A 9 -12.30 -43.78 -1.27
N GLY A 10 -11.32 -43.00 -0.81
CA GLY A 10 -10.02 -43.49 -0.39
C GLY A 10 -9.01 -43.53 -1.53
N LEU A 11 -7.74 -43.26 -1.20
CA LEU A 11 -6.64 -43.23 -2.16
C LEU A 11 -5.98 -44.62 -2.20
N ASN A 12 -5.74 -45.15 -3.40
CA ASN A 12 -4.91 -46.35 -3.53
C ASN A 12 -3.43 -46.05 -3.21
N VAL A 13 -2.62 -47.08 -2.94
CA VAL A 13 -1.23 -46.94 -2.49
C VAL A 13 -0.40 -46.04 -3.43
N LEU A 14 -0.59 -46.17 -4.74
CA LEU A 14 0.17 -45.42 -5.73
C LEU A 14 -0.27 -43.95 -5.82
N GLN A 15 -1.57 -43.66 -5.73
CA GLN A 15 -2.10 -42.29 -5.66
C GLN A 15 -1.71 -41.59 -4.36
N TYR A 16 -1.71 -42.31 -3.24
CA TYR A 16 -1.22 -41.80 -1.97
C TYR A 16 0.29 -41.48 -2.02
N PHE A 17 1.10 -42.35 -2.63
CA PHE A 17 2.53 -42.07 -2.80
C PHE A 17 2.80 -40.84 -3.68
N ILE A 18 2.00 -40.62 -4.73
CA ILE A 18 2.08 -39.42 -5.57
C ILE A 18 1.68 -38.16 -4.78
N SER A 19 0.63 -38.21 -3.95
CA SER A 19 0.17 -37.05 -3.16
C SER A 19 1.19 -36.62 -2.10
N THR A 20 1.92 -37.57 -1.50
CA THR A 20 2.95 -37.26 -0.49
C THR A 20 4.12 -36.44 -1.03
N HIS A 21 4.48 -36.61 -2.31
CA HIS A 21 5.52 -35.79 -2.94
C HIS A 21 5.11 -34.32 -3.03
N GLY A 22 3.88 -34.06 -3.45
CA GLY A 22 3.32 -32.71 -3.50
C GLY A 22 3.20 -32.08 -2.11
N ALA A 23 2.70 -32.84 -1.13
CA ALA A 23 2.57 -32.36 0.25
C ALA A 23 3.94 -32.03 0.88
N ARG A 24 4.94 -32.89 0.69
CA ARG A 24 6.29 -32.66 1.23
C ARG A 24 6.96 -31.45 0.59
N LYS A 25 6.82 -31.28 -0.74
CA LYS A 25 7.31 -30.09 -1.43
C LYS A 25 6.59 -28.83 -0.92
N GLY A 26 5.27 -28.88 -0.76
CA GLY A 26 4.49 -27.75 -0.22
C GLY A 26 4.92 -27.34 1.19
N LEU A 27 5.18 -28.31 2.08
CA LEU A 27 5.67 -28.04 3.43
C LEU A 27 7.08 -27.44 3.41
N ALA A 28 7.98 -28.00 2.59
CA ALA A 28 9.33 -27.47 2.43
C ALA A 28 9.33 -26.05 1.84
N ASP A 29 8.53 -25.79 0.80
CA ASP A 29 8.38 -24.48 0.18
C ASP A 29 7.79 -23.48 1.18
N THR A 30 6.84 -23.89 2.01
CA THR A 30 6.26 -23.04 3.08
C THR A 30 7.30 -22.67 4.13
N ALA A 31 8.12 -23.63 4.57
CA ALA A 31 9.21 -23.39 5.51
C ALA A 31 10.25 -22.42 4.93
N LEU A 32 10.65 -22.63 3.67
CA LEU A 32 11.59 -21.76 2.95
C LEU A 32 11.05 -20.33 2.77
N LYS A 33 9.79 -20.20 2.34
CA LYS A 33 9.12 -18.89 2.19
C LYS A 33 9.07 -18.15 3.52
N THR A 34 8.82 -18.85 4.63
CA THR A 34 8.80 -18.25 5.97
C THR A 34 10.16 -17.66 6.37
N ALA A 35 11.25 -18.40 6.11
CA ALA A 35 12.60 -17.91 6.38
C ALA A 35 12.93 -16.65 5.54
N ASN A 36 12.55 -16.65 4.26
CA ASN A 36 12.78 -15.51 3.37
C ASN A 36 11.97 -14.27 3.77
N SER A 37 10.71 -14.42 4.17
CA SER A 37 9.88 -13.31 4.65
C SER A 37 10.45 -12.66 5.91
N GLY A 38 10.93 -13.46 6.88
CA GLY A 38 11.55 -12.94 8.10
C GLY A 38 12.85 -12.18 7.80
N TYR A 39 13.67 -12.71 6.89
CA TYR A 39 14.90 -12.05 6.45
C TYR A 39 14.63 -10.70 5.77
N LEU A 40 13.66 -10.66 4.85
CA LEU A 40 13.26 -9.44 4.17
C LEU A 40 12.74 -8.39 5.16
N THR A 41 11.88 -8.79 6.09
CA THR A 41 11.33 -7.89 7.13
C THR A 41 12.46 -7.26 7.94
N ARG A 42 13.44 -8.05 8.38
CA ARG A 42 14.59 -7.54 9.14
C ARG A 42 15.40 -6.53 8.33
N ARG A 43 15.72 -6.85 7.07
CA ARG A 43 16.46 -5.92 6.19
C ARG A 43 15.71 -4.61 5.94
N LEU A 44 14.39 -4.67 5.76
CA LEU A 44 13.57 -3.47 5.58
C LEU A 44 13.58 -2.61 6.85
N VAL A 45 13.47 -3.23 8.03
CA VAL A 45 13.54 -2.51 9.31
C VAL A 45 14.91 -1.88 9.51
N ASP A 46 16.00 -2.61 9.23
CA ASP A 46 17.37 -2.09 9.38
C ASP A 46 17.62 -0.84 8.51
N VAL A 47 17.00 -0.74 7.33
CA VAL A 47 17.12 0.43 6.44
C VAL A 47 16.17 1.56 6.82
N ALA A 48 14.99 1.24 7.35
CA ALA A 48 13.92 2.22 7.59
C ALA A 48 13.84 2.70 9.04
N GLN A 49 14.61 2.14 9.98
CA GLN A 49 14.52 2.44 11.42
C GLN A 49 14.65 3.94 11.77
N ASP A 50 15.42 4.69 10.98
CA ASP A 50 15.68 6.11 11.22
C ASP A 50 14.63 7.03 10.58
N LEU A 51 13.62 6.46 9.89
CA LEU A 51 12.54 7.22 9.26
C LEU A 51 11.42 7.50 10.28
N VAL A 52 11.44 8.71 10.82
CA VAL A 52 10.48 9.21 11.83
C VAL A 52 9.80 10.48 11.31
N VAL A 53 8.56 10.73 11.73
CA VAL A 53 7.88 12.00 11.47
C VAL A 53 8.47 13.09 12.37
N THR A 54 9.21 14.04 11.79
CA THR A 54 9.96 15.06 12.56
C THR A 54 9.33 16.45 12.50
N GLU A 55 8.55 16.73 11.46
CA GLU A 55 7.96 18.05 11.20
C GLU A 55 6.47 17.92 10.81
N ASP A 56 5.70 19.00 10.94
CA ASP A 56 4.30 19.01 10.47
C ASP A 56 4.23 19.19 8.95
N ASP A 57 4.90 20.20 8.40
CA ASP A 57 4.90 20.54 6.97
C ASP A 57 6.27 21.08 6.50
N CYS A 58 6.91 20.42 5.52
CA CYS A 58 8.14 20.89 4.88
C CYS A 58 7.92 21.99 3.81
N GLY A 59 6.67 22.35 3.51
CA GLY A 59 6.32 23.39 2.54
C GLY A 59 6.46 23.01 1.07
N THR A 60 6.95 21.80 0.76
CA THR A 60 7.18 21.36 -0.62
C THR A 60 5.93 21.41 -1.49
N HIS A 61 6.12 21.80 -2.75
CA HIS A 61 5.11 21.74 -3.81
C HIS A 61 5.29 20.52 -4.72
N GLU A 62 6.36 19.75 -4.47
CA GLU A 62 6.62 18.50 -5.18
C GLU A 62 5.66 17.41 -4.70
N GLY A 63 5.34 16.52 -5.61
CA GLY A 63 4.36 15.47 -5.38
C GLY A 63 4.30 14.51 -6.55
N ILE A 64 3.59 13.42 -6.34
CA ILE A 64 3.41 12.38 -7.34
C ILE A 64 2.00 12.51 -7.91
N MET A 65 1.89 12.47 -9.24
CA MET A 65 0.59 12.38 -9.91
C MET A 65 0.01 10.98 -9.69
N MET A 66 -1.13 10.92 -9.00
CA MET A 66 -1.90 9.68 -8.83
C MET A 66 -3.01 9.61 -9.87
N THR A 67 -3.08 8.47 -10.54
CA THR A 67 -4.09 8.11 -11.54
C THR A 67 -4.62 6.71 -11.21
N PRO A 68 -5.82 6.32 -11.67
CA PRO A 68 -6.27 4.93 -11.51
C PRO A 68 -5.31 3.95 -12.22
N VAL A 69 -5.16 2.75 -11.66
CA VAL A 69 -4.34 1.68 -12.26
C VAL A 69 -5.24 0.85 -13.17
N ILE A 70 -4.95 0.90 -14.48
CA ILE A 70 -5.67 0.17 -15.51
C ILE A 70 -4.77 -0.93 -16.04
N GLU A 71 -5.19 -2.19 -15.88
CA GLU A 71 -4.48 -3.36 -16.40
C GLU A 71 -5.43 -4.14 -17.32
N GLY A 72 -5.06 -4.31 -18.59
CA GLY A 72 -5.84 -5.14 -19.53
C GLY A 72 -7.22 -4.59 -19.92
N GLY A 73 -7.52 -3.32 -19.61
CA GLY A 73 -8.82 -2.69 -19.88
C GLY A 73 -9.76 -2.66 -18.66
N ASP A 74 -9.40 -3.35 -17.59
CA ASP A 74 -10.11 -3.30 -16.31
C ASP A 74 -9.41 -2.35 -15.33
N VAL A 75 -10.21 -1.63 -14.54
CA VAL A 75 -9.70 -0.79 -13.44
C VAL A 75 -9.38 -1.71 -12.26
N LYS A 76 -8.09 -1.91 -12.00
CA LYS A 76 -7.61 -2.76 -10.90
C LYS A 76 -7.63 -2.04 -9.56
N GLU A 77 -7.29 -0.75 -9.57
CA GLU A 77 -7.29 0.10 -8.38
C GLU A 77 -7.82 1.49 -8.77
N PRO A 78 -8.98 1.91 -8.24
CA PRO A 78 -9.58 3.21 -8.57
C PRO A 78 -8.78 4.36 -7.95
N LEU A 79 -8.97 5.58 -8.45
CA LEU A 79 -8.26 6.75 -7.95
C LEU A 79 -8.53 6.99 -6.46
N ARG A 80 -9.78 6.83 -6.02
CA ARG A 80 -10.23 6.98 -4.63
C ARG A 80 -9.36 6.20 -3.65
N ASP A 81 -9.14 4.92 -3.90
CA ASP A 81 -8.35 4.07 -3.00
C ASP A 81 -6.87 4.48 -2.96
N ARG A 82 -6.33 4.99 -4.07
CA ARG A 82 -4.94 5.43 -4.16
C ARG A 82 -4.67 6.76 -3.46
N VAL A 83 -5.65 7.66 -3.44
CA VAL A 83 -5.52 9.01 -2.90
C VAL A 83 -6.06 9.15 -1.47
N LEU A 84 -6.88 8.21 -1.01
CA LEU A 84 -7.42 8.21 0.35
C LEU A 84 -6.30 8.27 1.40
N GLY A 85 -6.44 9.21 2.33
CA GLY A 85 -5.48 9.45 3.40
C GLY A 85 -4.21 10.20 2.97
N ARG A 86 -4.10 10.65 1.72
CA ARG A 86 -3.00 11.49 1.26
C ARG A 86 -3.34 12.98 1.36
N VAL A 87 -2.32 13.83 1.21
CA VAL A 87 -2.47 15.28 1.20
C VAL A 87 -2.24 15.83 -0.21
N THR A 88 -3.05 16.79 -0.65
CA THR A 88 -2.90 17.43 -1.97
C THR A 88 -1.64 18.30 -2.03
N ALA A 89 -0.86 18.16 -3.11
CA ALA A 89 0.35 18.97 -3.35
C ALA A 89 0.03 20.32 -4.02
N GLU A 90 -1.07 20.38 -4.77
CA GLU A 90 -1.58 21.56 -5.46
C GLU A 90 -3.11 21.63 -5.37
N ASP A 91 -3.68 22.76 -5.77
CA ASP A 91 -5.14 22.93 -5.82
C ASP A 91 -5.73 22.03 -6.91
N VAL A 92 -6.67 21.17 -6.55
CA VAL A 92 -7.41 20.35 -7.49
C VAL A 92 -8.55 21.18 -8.06
N LEU A 93 -8.54 21.41 -9.37
CA LEU A 93 -9.57 22.16 -10.07
C LEU A 93 -10.71 21.24 -10.51
N LYS A 94 -11.92 21.77 -10.54
CA LYS A 94 -13.07 21.06 -11.10
C LYS A 94 -12.96 20.98 -12.63
N PRO A 95 -13.08 19.78 -13.24
CA PRO A 95 -12.96 19.62 -14.69
C PRO A 95 -13.90 20.56 -15.46
N GLY A 96 -13.34 21.31 -16.41
CA GLY A 96 -14.09 22.26 -17.24
C GLY A 96 -14.33 23.64 -16.61
N THR A 97 -13.85 23.90 -15.40
CA THR A 97 -13.96 25.21 -14.72
C THR A 97 -12.62 25.66 -14.13
N ALA A 98 -12.54 26.91 -13.69
CA ALA A 98 -11.40 27.43 -12.93
C ALA A 98 -11.64 27.37 -11.41
N ASP A 99 -12.71 26.71 -10.98
CA ASP A 99 -13.09 26.63 -9.56
C ASP A 99 -12.24 25.58 -8.85
N ILE A 100 -11.74 25.94 -7.67
CA ILE A 100 -10.97 25.04 -6.80
C ILE A 100 -11.96 24.07 -6.14
N LEU A 101 -11.78 22.80 -6.45
CA LEU A 101 -12.56 21.70 -5.89
C LEU A 101 -12.00 21.25 -4.54
N VAL A 102 -10.67 21.05 -4.47
CA VAL A 102 -9.96 20.71 -3.23
C VAL A 102 -8.72 21.60 -3.13
N PRO A 103 -8.59 22.42 -2.08
CA PRO A 103 -7.41 23.26 -1.92
C PRO A 103 -6.16 22.44 -1.61
N ARG A 104 -4.98 23.02 -1.88
CA ARG A 104 -3.68 22.47 -1.50
C ARG A 104 -3.60 22.22 0.01
N ASN A 105 -2.76 21.25 0.40
CA ASN A 105 -2.52 20.86 1.80
C ASN A 105 -3.78 20.32 2.50
N THR A 106 -4.73 19.80 1.73
CA THR A 106 -5.93 19.18 2.28
C THR A 106 -5.73 17.68 2.42
N LEU A 107 -6.00 17.16 3.62
CA LEU A 107 -6.04 15.72 3.85
C LEU A 107 -7.29 15.11 3.21
N LEU A 108 -7.09 14.24 2.24
CA LEU A 108 -8.14 13.53 1.51
C LEU A 108 -8.74 12.45 2.40
N HIS A 109 -9.82 12.78 3.10
CA HIS A 109 -10.69 11.82 3.77
C HIS A 109 -11.81 11.37 2.82
N GLU A 110 -12.65 10.46 3.29
CA GLU A 110 -13.69 9.79 2.50
C GLU A 110 -14.59 10.79 1.76
N GLN A 111 -15.01 11.86 2.43
CA GLN A 111 -15.86 12.91 1.83
C GLN A 111 -15.18 13.65 0.66
N TRP A 112 -13.88 13.95 0.79
CA TRP A 112 -13.13 14.57 -0.31
C TRP A 112 -12.95 13.60 -1.48
N CYS A 113 -12.72 12.32 -1.20
CA CYS A 113 -12.62 11.31 -2.24
C CYS A 113 -13.94 11.13 -3.01
N ASP A 114 -15.07 11.10 -2.31
CA ASP A 114 -16.38 10.98 -2.95
C ASP A 114 -16.67 12.22 -3.82
N LEU A 115 -16.27 13.41 -3.36
CA LEU A 115 -16.39 14.66 -4.13
C LEU A 115 -15.47 14.69 -5.37
N LEU A 116 -14.28 14.07 -5.30
CA LEU A 116 -13.41 13.90 -6.48
C LEU A 116 -14.04 12.96 -7.52
N GLU A 117 -14.70 11.87 -7.07
CA GLU A 117 -15.40 10.93 -7.95
C GLU A 117 -16.65 11.56 -8.59
N GLU A 118 -17.46 12.30 -7.82
CA GLU A 118 -18.67 12.99 -8.32
C GLU A 118 -18.36 14.00 -9.43
N ASN A 119 -17.17 14.60 -9.39
CA ASN A 119 -16.72 15.58 -10.39
C ASN A 119 -15.85 14.95 -11.50
N SER A 120 -15.74 13.61 -11.54
CA SER A 120 -14.95 12.85 -12.52
C SER A 120 -13.51 13.35 -12.65
N VAL A 121 -12.82 13.54 -11.51
CA VAL A 121 -11.41 13.90 -11.50
C VAL A 121 -10.57 12.65 -11.78
N ASP A 122 -9.79 12.66 -12.87
CA ASP A 122 -9.01 11.49 -13.32
C ASP A 122 -7.59 11.43 -12.75
N ALA A 123 -7.07 12.56 -12.24
CA ALA A 123 -5.72 12.65 -11.72
C ALA A 123 -5.61 13.69 -10.60
N VAL A 124 -4.84 13.37 -9.56
CA VAL A 124 -4.58 14.28 -8.43
C VAL A 124 -3.09 14.25 -8.10
N LYS A 125 -2.47 15.43 -8.00
CA LYS A 125 -1.10 15.56 -7.49
C LYS A 125 -1.14 15.51 -5.96
N VAL A 126 -0.58 14.45 -5.39
CA VAL A 126 -0.51 14.25 -3.95
C VAL A 126 0.93 14.37 -3.47
N ARG A 127 1.09 14.81 -2.23
CA ARG A 127 2.39 14.81 -1.56
C ARG A 127 2.84 13.37 -1.32
N SER A 128 4.15 13.19 -1.32
CA SER A 128 4.78 11.88 -1.14
C SER A 128 5.97 11.99 -0.18
N VAL A 129 6.19 10.91 0.56
CA VAL A 129 7.37 10.72 1.41
C VAL A 129 8.67 10.84 0.60
N VAL A 130 8.66 10.40 -0.67
CA VAL A 130 9.83 10.44 -1.55
C VAL A 130 10.18 11.86 -2.01
N SER A 131 9.17 12.73 -2.11
CA SER A 131 9.33 14.13 -2.53
C SER A 131 9.30 15.09 -1.33
N CYS A 132 9.66 14.61 -0.13
CA CYS A 132 9.65 15.41 1.08
C CYS A 132 10.98 16.16 1.23
N ASP A 133 10.90 17.47 1.48
CA ASP A 133 12.08 18.33 1.69
C ASP A 133 12.55 18.39 3.17
N THR A 134 11.97 17.59 4.07
CA THR A 134 12.42 17.54 5.47
C THR A 134 13.78 16.84 5.59
N ASP A 135 14.75 17.52 6.22
CA ASP A 135 16.03 16.92 6.56
C ASP A 135 15.89 15.88 7.68
N PHE A 136 16.53 14.72 7.52
CA PHE A 136 16.58 13.64 8.53
C PHE A 136 15.21 13.22 9.09
N GLY A 137 14.23 13.01 8.22
CA GLY A 137 12.90 12.54 8.62
C GLY A 137 11.88 12.76 7.51
N VAL A 138 10.62 12.83 7.89
CA VAL A 138 9.50 13.11 6.96
C VAL A 138 8.53 14.05 7.66
N CYS A 139 7.90 14.97 6.93
CA CYS A 139 6.81 15.76 7.49
C CYS A 139 5.47 15.00 7.52
N ALA A 140 4.58 15.36 8.44
CA ALA A 140 3.27 14.76 8.56
C ALA A 140 2.42 14.92 7.28
N HIS A 141 2.54 16.04 6.56
CA HIS A 141 1.78 16.26 5.33
C HIS A 141 2.25 15.41 4.14
N CYS A 142 3.55 15.11 4.02
CA CYS A 142 4.05 14.23 2.96
C CYS A 142 3.74 12.76 3.21
N TYR A 143 3.57 12.36 4.48
CA TYR A 143 3.12 11.03 4.84
C TYR A 143 1.60 10.89 4.70
N GLY A 144 0.84 11.81 5.30
CA GLY A 144 -0.62 11.83 5.30
C GLY A 144 -1.23 11.19 6.55
N ARG A 145 -2.20 10.30 6.36
CA ARG A 145 -3.03 9.69 7.39
C ARG A 145 -2.32 8.51 8.07
N ASP A 146 -2.41 8.46 9.40
CA ASP A 146 -2.13 7.24 10.15
C ASP A 146 -3.23 6.21 9.90
N LEU A 147 -2.89 5.11 9.24
CA LEU A 147 -3.84 4.05 8.89
C LEU A 147 -4.41 3.31 10.11
N ALA A 148 -3.74 3.37 11.27
CA ALA A 148 -4.22 2.71 12.49
C ALA A 148 -5.26 3.54 13.23
N ARG A 149 -5.17 4.87 13.18
CA ARG A 149 -6.01 5.80 13.97
C ARG A 149 -6.96 6.65 13.14
N GLY A 150 -6.69 6.78 11.85
CA GLY A 150 -7.57 7.47 10.92
C GLY A 150 -7.48 9.00 10.96
N HIS A 151 -6.53 9.60 11.67
CA HIS A 151 -6.22 11.03 11.62
C HIS A 151 -4.86 11.27 10.94
N ILE A 152 -4.48 12.53 10.71
CA ILE A 152 -3.12 12.85 10.21
C ILE A 152 -2.07 12.30 11.16
N ILE A 153 -0.93 11.85 10.63
CA ILE A 153 0.08 11.23 11.49
C ILE A 153 0.67 12.23 12.49
N ASN A 154 0.96 11.73 13.70
CA ASN A 154 1.56 12.52 14.76
C ASN A 154 3.07 12.62 14.58
N LYS A 155 3.64 13.75 15.01
CA LYS A 155 5.10 13.90 15.15
C LYS A 155 5.65 12.90 16.16
N GLY A 156 6.80 12.33 15.84
CA GLY A 156 7.49 11.31 16.63
C GLY A 156 7.13 9.88 16.28
N GLU A 157 6.17 9.63 15.38
CA GLU A 157 5.81 8.26 14.98
C GLU A 157 6.90 7.64 14.09
N ALA A 158 7.34 6.43 14.42
CA ALA A 158 8.38 5.68 13.69
C ALA A 158 7.81 4.99 12.44
N ILE A 159 7.46 5.80 11.44
CA ILE A 159 6.80 5.35 10.20
C ILE A 159 7.61 4.32 9.40
N GLY A 160 8.94 4.37 9.44
CA GLY A 160 9.76 3.42 8.70
C GLY A 160 9.66 1.99 9.22
N VAL A 161 9.61 1.81 10.55
CA VAL A 161 9.41 0.50 11.17
C VAL A 161 8.00 -0.04 10.85
N ILE A 162 6.98 0.83 10.92
CA ILE A 162 5.60 0.47 10.59
C ILE A 162 5.50 0.03 9.12
N ALA A 163 6.08 0.78 8.19
CA ALA A 163 6.12 0.44 6.77
C ALA A 163 6.88 -0.87 6.49
N ALA A 164 8.05 -1.05 7.11
CA ALA A 164 8.87 -2.26 6.93
C ALA A 164 8.17 -3.54 7.41
N GLN A 165 7.37 -3.47 8.47
CA GLN A 165 6.61 -4.61 9.00
C GLN A 165 5.35 -4.93 8.20
N SER A 166 4.78 -3.95 7.51
CA SER A 166 3.52 -4.10 6.76
C SER A 166 3.72 -4.64 5.35
N ILE A 167 4.85 -4.38 4.69
CA ILE A 167 5.12 -4.87 3.32
C ILE A 167 5.11 -6.42 3.24
N PRO A 168 5.80 -7.17 4.12
CA PRO A 168 5.90 -8.63 3.98
C PRO A 168 4.62 -9.36 4.39
N THR A 169 3.77 -8.72 5.21
CA THR A 169 2.49 -9.28 5.68
C THR A 169 1.40 -9.16 4.62
N VAL A 170 1.35 -8.06 3.86
CA VAL A 170 0.36 -7.86 2.77
C VAL A 170 0.59 -8.85 1.63
N ASN A 171 1.85 -9.15 1.28
CA ASN A 171 2.18 -10.12 0.22
C ASN A 171 1.76 -11.57 0.52
N ARG A 172 1.27 -11.90 1.71
CA ARG A 172 0.66 -13.21 1.99
C ARG A 172 -0.79 -13.32 1.53
N VAL A 173 -1.48 -12.21 1.27
CA VAL A 173 -2.92 -12.21 0.96
C VAL A 173 -3.17 -12.33 -0.56
N HIS A 174 -2.16 -12.11 -1.39
CA HIS A 174 -2.27 -12.10 -2.86
C HIS A 174 -1.49 -13.22 -3.55
N SER A 175 -1.14 -14.30 -2.83
CA SER A 175 -0.36 -15.43 -3.34
C SER A 175 -0.98 -16.78 -3.02
#